data_AF-A0A2M8F710-F1
#
_entry.id   AF-A0A2M8F710-F1
#
_cell.length_a   1.000
_cell.length_b   1.000
_cell.length_c   1.000
_cell.angle_alpha   90.00
_cell.angle_beta   90.00
_cell.angle_gamma   90.00
#
_symmetry.space_group_name_H-M   'P 1'
#
loop_
_entity.id
_entity.type
_entity.pdbx_description
1 polymer ?
#
loop_
_entity_poly.entity_id
_entity_poly.type
_entity_poly.pdbx_seq_one_letter_code
_entity_poly.pdbx_strand_id
1 'polypeptide(L)'
;MELYDQIRKIAFVFFVVLGLGHFLAGLFFVNGYSPELSLTTNRVLFIPFVISAYTFGFAHLKYRLIEYGANPHWLTPAAISLGTVIFLTLLIVEIFIPDGAHPLLSTMTSL
;
A
#
# COMPACT_ATOMS: atom_id res chain seq x y z
N MET A 1 -10.97 12.90 -19.27
CA MET A 1 -11.48 11.64 -18.68
C MET A 1 -10.53 10.48 -18.95
N GLU A 2 -10.02 10.37 -20.18
CA GLU A 2 -9.11 9.30 -20.63
C GLU A 2 -7.85 9.12 -19.78
N LEU A 3 -7.16 10.21 -19.40
CA LEU A 3 -5.94 10.13 -18.58
C LEU A 3 -6.17 9.44 -17.21
N TYR A 4 -7.21 9.84 -16.48
CA TYR A 4 -7.52 9.24 -15.17
C TYR A 4 -7.93 7.77 -15.30
N ASP A 5 -8.59 7.39 -16.39
CA ASP A 5 -8.93 5.99 -16.65
C ASP A 5 -7.68 5.14 -16.94
N GLN A 6 -6.74 5.66 -17.73
CA GLN A 6 -5.47 4.98 -18.02
C GLN A 6 -4.61 4.83 -16.76
N ILE A 7 -4.42 5.92 -16.00
CA ILE A 7 -3.67 5.88 -14.73
C ILE A 7 -4.31 4.88 -13.76
N ARG A 8 -5.65 4.90 -13.63
CA ARG A 8 -6.39 3.95 -12.79
C ARG A 8 -6.10 2.51 -13.17
N LYS A 9 -6.17 2.16 -14.45
CA LYS A 9 -5.96 0.79 -14.93
C LYS A 9 -4.52 0.33 -14.68
N ILE A 10 -3.53 1.17 -14.99
CA ILE A 10 -2.11 0.85 -14.78
C ILE A 10 -1.84 0.69 -13.27
N ALA A 11 -2.25 1.67 -12.46
CA ALA A 11 -2.06 1.64 -11.03
C ALA A 11 -2.77 0.44 -10.37
N PHE A 12 -3.93 0.04 -10.89
CA PHE A 12 -4.63 -1.16 -10.42
C PHE A 12 -3.82 -2.44 -10.64
N VAL A 13 -3.19 -2.60 -11.81
CA VAL A 13 -2.32 -3.76 -12.09
C VAL A 13 -1.16 -3.81 -11.10
N PHE A 14 -0.46 -2.69 -10.89
CA PHE A 14 0.60 -2.62 -9.89
C PHE A 14 0.10 -2.91 -8.47
N PHE A 15 -1.04 -2.32 -8.09
CA PHE A 15 -1.65 -2.55 -6.79
C PHE A 15 -1.96 -4.02 -6.53
N VAL A 16 -2.53 -4.72 -7.50
CA VAL A 16 -2.85 -6.15 -7.37
C VAL A 16 -1.57 -6.99 -7.30
N VAL A 17 -0.62 -6.79 -8.21
CA VAL A 17 0.60 -7.60 -8.26
C VAL A 17 1.47 -7.38 -7.01
N LEU A 18 1.69 -6.13 -6.63
CA LEU A 18 2.50 -5.79 -5.46
C LEU A 18 1.77 -6.17 -4.16
N GLY A 19 0.46 -5.96 -4.09
CA GLY A 19 -0.35 -6.32 -2.93
C GLY A 19 -0.37 -7.83 -2.68
N LEU A 20 -0.56 -8.63 -3.73
CA LEU A 20 -0.48 -10.09 -3.62
C LEU A 20 0.93 -10.55 -3.24
N GLY A 21 1.97 -9.97 -3.84
CA GLY A 21 3.36 -10.30 -3.50
C GLY A 21 3.69 -9.98 -2.03
N HIS A 22 3.32 -8.78 -1.56
CA HIS A 22 3.50 -8.36 -0.18
C HIS A 22 2.73 -9.28 0.79
N PHE A 23 1.46 -9.58 0.47
CA PHE A 23 0.62 -10.48 1.27
C PHE A 23 1.19 -11.90 1.37
N LEU A 24 1.59 -12.49 0.23
CA LEU A 24 2.18 -13.84 0.20
C LEU A 24 3.52 -13.90 0.93
N ALA A 25 4.36 -12.88 0.79
CA ALA A 25 5.61 -12.79 1.53
C ALA A 25 5.37 -12.72 3.06
N GLY A 26 4.35 -11.96 3.50
CA GLY A 26 3.93 -11.95 4.91
C GLY A 26 3.42 -13.30 5.38
N LEU A 27 2.63 -13.99 4.55
CA LEU A 27 2.14 -15.34 4.84
C LEU A 27 3.29 -16.35 4.99
N PHE A 28 4.27 -16.31 4.08
CA PHE A 28 5.44 -17.19 4.15
C PHE A 28 6.30 -16.92 5.39
N PHE A 29 6.46 -15.65 5.76
CA PHE A 29 7.17 -15.27 6.97
C PHE A 29 6.49 -15.88 8.23
N VAL A 30 5.17 -15.70 8.38
CA VAL A 30 4.42 -16.22 9.53
C VAL A 30 4.41 -17.75 9.60
N ASN A 31 4.50 -18.44 8.46
CA ASN A 31 4.57 -19.90 8.40
C ASN A 31 6.01 -20.45 8.49
N GLY A 32 7.03 -19.60 8.69
CA GLY A 32 8.42 -20.02 8.82
C GLY A 32 9.08 -20.46 7.50
N TYR A 33 8.47 -20.19 6.35
CA TYR A 33 9.06 -20.49 5.05
C TYR A 33 10.06 -19.41 4.66
N SER A 34 11.35 -19.76 4.63
CA SER A 34 12.46 -18.87 4.26
C SER A 34 12.33 -17.47 4.91
N PRO A 35 12.33 -17.38 6.25
CA PRO A 35 11.88 -16.19 6.98
C PRO A 35 12.65 -14.91 6.60
N GLU A 36 13.97 -15.00 6.39
CA GLU A 36 14.77 -13.85 5.96
C GLU A 36 14.37 -13.32 4.58
N LEU A 37 14.16 -14.22 3.62
CA LEU A 37 13.74 -13.88 2.25
C LEU A 37 12.32 -13.32 2.24
N SER A 38 11.42 -13.95 2.99
CA SER A 38 10.01 -13.57 3.10
C SER A 38 9.87 -12.19 3.76
N LEU A 39 10.61 -11.92 4.84
CA LEU A 39 10.67 -10.61 5.48
C LEU A 39 11.22 -9.55 4.52
N THR A 40 12.37 -9.82 3.89
CA THR A 40 13.00 -8.89 2.95
C THR A 40 12.05 -8.57 1.79
N THR A 41 11.41 -9.58 1.21
CA THR A 41 10.45 -9.41 0.12
C THR A 41 9.24 -8.59 0.56
N ASN A 42 8.68 -8.89 1.75
CA ASN A 42 7.55 -8.16 2.28
C ASN A 42 7.86 -6.65 2.43
N ARG A 43 9.02 -6.31 2.98
CA ARG A 43 9.49 -4.93 3.15
C ARG A 43 9.75 -4.22 1.83
N VAL A 44 10.49 -4.86 0.92
CA VAL A 44 10.82 -4.28 -0.40
C VAL A 44 9.56 -3.97 -1.19
N LEU A 45 8.55 -4.84 -1.11
CA LEU A 45 7.28 -4.64 -1.81
C LEU A 45 6.36 -3.61 -1.15
N PHE A 46 6.54 -3.29 0.14
CA PHE A 46 5.63 -2.42 0.89
C PHE A 46 5.53 -1.00 0.29
N ILE A 47 6.66 -0.29 0.13
CA ILE A 47 6.63 1.09 -0.38
C ILE A 47 6.02 1.15 -1.80
N PRO A 48 6.47 0.34 -2.78
CA PRO A 48 5.84 0.28 -4.10
C PRO A 48 4.33 -0.03 -4.03
N PHE A 49 3.94 -0.98 -3.17
CA PHE A 49 2.55 -1.35 -2.95
C PHE A 49 1.73 -0.14 -2.48
N VAL A 50 2.16 0.56 -1.44
CA VAL A 50 1.43 1.72 -0.90
C VAL A 50 1.33 2.86 -1.93
N ILE A 51 2.40 3.13 -2.70
CA ILE A 51 2.37 4.13 -3.78
C ILE A 51 1.33 3.76 -4.84
N SER A 52 1.27 2.49 -5.24
CA SER A 52 0.29 2.01 -6.22
C SER A 52 -1.14 2.09 -5.69
N ALA A 53 -1.36 1.76 -4.41
CA ALA A 53 -2.65 1.88 -3.74
C ALA A 53 -3.13 3.33 -3.68
N TYR A 54 -2.26 4.25 -3.28
CA TYR A 54 -2.55 5.68 -3.23
C TYR A 54 -2.90 6.23 -4.62
N THR A 55 -2.08 5.90 -5.62
CA THR A 55 -2.30 6.32 -7.01
C THR A 55 -3.61 5.79 -7.58
N PHE A 56 -3.88 4.50 -7.38
CA PHE A 56 -5.13 3.85 -7.81
C PHE A 56 -6.34 4.49 -7.13
N GLY A 57 -6.30 4.63 -5.80
CA GLY A 57 -7.39 5.21 -5.01
C GLY A 57 -7.73 6.62 -5.46
N PHE A 58 -6.72 7.48 -5.65
CA PHE A 58 -6.93 8.84 -6.12
C PHE A 58 -7.47 8.89 -7.55
N ALA A 59 -6.86 8.15 -8.48
CA ALA A 59 -7.30 8.12 -9.88
C ALA A 59 -8.74 7.55 -10.00
N HIS A 60 -9.07 6.52 -9.22
CA HIS A 60 -10.40 5.93 -9.19
C HIS A 60 -11.44 6.90 -8.64
N LEU A 61 -11.15 7.54 -7.49
CA LEU A 61 -12.02 8.56 -6.93
C LEU A 61 -12.26 9.67 -7.95
N LYS A 62 -11.19 10.19 -8.56
CA LYS A 62 -11.29 11.25 -9.57
C LYS A 62 -12.11 10.86 -10.79
N TYR A 63 -11.88 9.67 -11.31
CA TYR A 63 -12.65 9.13 -12.43
C TYR A 63 -14.14 9.08 -12.10
N ARG A 64 -14.50 8.53 -10.94
CA ARG A 64 -15.90 8.42 -10.48
C ARG A 64 -16.57 9.77 -10.27
N LEU A 65 -15.87 10.73 -9.65
CA LEU A 65 -16.41 12.08 -9.42
C LEU A 65 -16.71 12.80 -10.74
N ILE A 66 -15.86 12.63 -11.75
CA ILE A 66 -16.09 13.18 -13.10
C ILE A 66 -17.25 12.43 -13.78
N GLU A 67 -17.29 11.10 -13.69
CA GLU A 67 -18.35 10.25 -14.26
C GLU A 67 -19.74 10.61 -13.73
N TYR A 68 -19.86 10.88 -12.42
CA TYR A 68 -21.13 11.26 -11.78
C TYR A 68 -21.44 12.76 -11.82
N GLY A 69 -20.61 13.58 -12.46
CA GLY A 69 -20.78 15.05 -12.49
C GLY A 69 -20.62 15.74 -11.13
N ALA A 70 -20.13 15.03 -10.11
CA ALA A 70 -19.95 15.50 -8.74
C ALA A 70 -18.46 15.73 -8.48
N ASN A 71 -17.92 16.87 -8.90
CA ASN A 71 -16.51 17.23 -8.66
C ASN A 71 -16.38 18.49 -7.79
N PRO A 72 -16.77 18.43 -6.50
CA PRO A 72 -16.64 19.57 -5.60
C PRO A 72 -15.16 19.96 -5.45
N HIS A 73 -14.88 21.26 -5.47
CA HIS A 73 -13.51 21.78 -5.48
C HIS A 73 -12.68 21.35 -4.27
N TRP A 74 -13.32 21.08 -3.13
CA TRP A 74 -12.67 20.74 -1.86
C TRP A 74 -12.31 19.26 -1.72
N LEU A 75 -13.00 18.36 -2.43
CA LEU A 75 -12.83 16.92 -2.23
C LEU A 75 -11.48 16.40 -2.73
N THR A 76 -10.96 17.06 -3.76
CA THR A 76 -9.64 16.71 -4.32
C THR A 76 -8.50 17.02 -3.37
N PRO A 77 -8.35 18.28 -2.88
CA PRO A 77 -7.32 18.57 -1.90
C PRO A 77 -7.55 17.79 -0.60
N ALA A 78 -8.80 17.56 -0.17
CA ALA A 78 -9.07 16.73 1.01
C ALA A 78 -8.56 15.29 0.84
N ALA A 79 -8.83 14.64 -0.30
CA ALA A 79 -8.38 13.28 -0.58
C ALA A 79 -6.85 13.18 -0.69
N ILE A 80 -6.20 14.16 -1.34
CA ILE A 80 -4.73 14.23 -1.44
C ILE A 80 -4.11 14.39 -0.06
N SER A 81 -4.61 15.35 0.74
CA SER A 81 -4.10 15.60 2.09
C SER A 81 -4.25 14.37 2.98
N LEU A 82 -5.44 13.76 3.00
CA LEU A 82 -5.69 12.56 3.80
C LEU A 82 -4.79 11.40 3.36
N GLY A 83 -4.71 11.14 2.06
CA GLY A 83 -3.89 10.04 1.56
C GLY A 83 -2.38 10.29 1.74
N THR A 84 -1.93 11.56 1.71
CA THR A 84 -0.55 11.93 2.06
C THR A 84 -0.24 11.66 3.52
N VAL A 85 -1.16 12.01 4.43
CA VAL A 85 -1.01 11.70 5.87
C VAL A 85 -0.91 10.19 6.07
N ILE A 86 -1.83 9.41 5.48
CA ILE A 86 -1.80 7.94 5.57
C ILE A 86 -0.49 7.39 5.01
N PHE A 87 -0.06 7.86 3.84
CA PHE A 87 1.19 7.45 3.21
C PHE A 87 2.39 7.69 4.14
N LEU A 88 2.50 8.90 4.69
CA LEU A 88 3.59 9.25 5.60
C LEU A 88 3.54 8.45 6.89
N THR A 89 2.36 8.21 7.47
CA THR A 89 2.20 7.35 8.65
C THR A 89 2.69 5.93 8.38
N LEU A 90 2.30 5.34 7.25
CA LEU A 90 2.75 4.00 6.85
C LEU A 90 4.26 3.95 6.64
N LEU A 91 4.83 5.00 6.04
CA LEU A 91 6.27 5.10 5.79
C LEU A 91 7.07 5.24 7.10
N ILE A 92 6.56 6.03 8.06
CA ILE A 92 7.15 6.16 9.40
C ILE A 92 7.10 4.81 10.12
N VAL A 93 5.95 4.13 10.09
CA VAL A 93 5.78 2.80 10.69
C VAL A 93 6.80 1.82 10.11
N GLU A 94 6.96 1.78 8.79
CA GLU A 94 7.87 0.85 8.14
C GLU A 94 9.36 1.14 8.42
N ILE A 95 9.77 2.42 8.45
CA ILE A 95 11.18 2.80 8.65
C ILE A 95 11.58 2.75 10.13
N PHE A 96 10.71 3.21 11.03
CA PHE A 96 11.08 3.47 12.42
C PHE A 96 10.63 2.38 13.41
N ILE A 97 9.82 1.39 12.99
CA ILE A 97 9.51 0.25 13.85
C ILE A 97 10.49 -0.89 13.53
N PRO A 98 11.47 -1.16 14.43
CA PRO A 98 12.46 -2.20 14.21
C PRO A 98 11.82 -3.59 14.22
N ASP A 99 12.39 -4.53 13.44
CA ASP A 99 11.89 -5.89 13.25
C ASP A 99 11.55 -6.58 14.60
N GLY A 100 12.39 -6.40 15.62
CA GLY A 100 12.20 -7.02 16.94
C GLY A 100 11.02 -6.51 17.76
N ALA A 101 10.31 -5.45 17.35
CA ALA A 101 9.12 -4.94 18.01
C ALA A 101 7.80 -5.45 17.40
N HIS A 102 7.86 -6.26 16.34
CA HIS A 102 6.68 -6.91 15.79
C HIS A 102 6.20 -7.99 16.79
N PRO A 103 4.94 -7.96 17.28
CA PRO A 103 4.46 -8.90 18.29
C PRO A 103 4.48 -10.38 17.85
N LEU A 104 4.68 -10.64 16.55
CA LEU A 104 4.88 -11.98 15.98
C LEU A 104 6.33 -12.49 16.09
N LEU A 105 7.32 -11.59 16.26
CA LEU A 105 8.74 -11.94 16.39
C LEU A 105 9.15 -12.21 17.86
N SER A 106 8.46 -11.62 18.84
CA SER A 106 8.71 -11.88 20.26
C SER A 106 8.20 -13.25 20.73
N THR A 107 7.25 -13.84 19.99
CA THR A 107 6.67 -15.16 20.30
C THR A 107 7.41 -16.32 19.63
N MET A 108 8.20 -16.08 18.58
CA MET A 108 8.97 -17.12 17.89
C MET A 108 10.40 -17.30 18.40
N THR A 109 10.93 -16.36 19.19
CA THR A 109 12.30 -16.44 19.76
C THR A 109 12.33 -16.99 21.19
N SER A 110 11.17 -17.40 21.72
CA SER A 110 11.01 -17.96 23.09
C SER A 110 10.72 -19.47 23.11
N LEU A 111 10.84 -20.16 21.97
CA LEU A 111 10.80 -21.61 21.83
C LEU A 111 12.14 -22.12 21.28
#